data_AF-A0A667Z8L6-F1
#
_entry.id   AF-A0A667Z8L6-F1
#
_cell.length_a   1.000
_cell.length_b   1.000
_cell.length_c   1.000
_cell.angle_alpha   90.00
_cell.angle_beta   90.00
_cell.angle_gamma   90.00
#
_symmetry.space_group_name_H-M   'P 1'
#
loop_
_entity.id
_entity.type
_entity.pdbx_description
1 polymer ?
#
loop_
_entity_poly.entity_id
_entity_poly.type
_entity_poly.pdbx_seq_one_letter_code
_entity_poly.pdbx_strand_id
1 'polypeptide(L)'
;MEEDISMKKRKGDHHAEKELQTGQEAGEKVKRKRGRPPAEKLPPNPPELTRQLNTLVDMVINYKDGLNIYELGRQISKGFVQLPSKKEVPEYYELIRKPVDFRRIRERVRNHKYRSVQDLEKDIILLCHNAQTFNLEGSQIYEDSIVIKSVFESARQRIVTDEEQKGTVAASHSDNGGGAEDQFVPQAGKSFNLNVRRLKQGNKEERSRNTMVKRLHSDLDSDEDLEDNTTKDEG
;
A
#
# COMPACT_ATOMS: atom_id res chain seq x y z
N MET A 1 -19.86 61.12 13.93
CA MET A 1 -20.81 61.44 12.85
C MET A 1 -20.59 60.42 11.77
N GLU A 2 -21.67 59.76 11.35
CA GLU A 2 -21.72 58.99 10.11
C GLU A 2 -21.82 59.97 8.94
N GLU A 3 -21.40 59.58 7.73
CA GLU A 3 -22.02 60.12 6.52
C GLU A 3 -21.86 59.14 5.35
N ASP A 4 -23.00 58.66 4.85
CA ASP A 4 -23.12 57.65 3.81
C ASP A 4 -23.49 58.35 2.48
N ILE A 5 -22.82 58.06 1.36
CA ILE A 5 -23.09 58.71 0.06
C ILE A 5 -23.27 57.74 -1.12
N SER A 6 -24.20 56.81 -0.92
CA SER A 6 -25.27 56.45 -1.86
C SER A 6 -25.21 56.91 -3.34
N MET A 7 -25.22 55.91 -4.24
CA MET A 7 -25.85 55.88 -5.59
C MET A 7 -25.42 56.88 -6.70
N LYS A 8 -25.08 56.30 -7.89
CA LYS A 8 -26.05 56.28 -9.03
C LYS A 8 -25.65 55.36 -10.20
N LYS A 9 -26.65 54.63 -10.72
CA LYS A 9 -26.67 54.06 -12.09
C LYS A 9 -26.66 55.19 -13.12
N ARG A 10 -26.08 54.95 -14.30
CA ARG A 10 -26.70 55.36 -15.59
C ARG A 10 -26.63 54.22 -16.61
N LYS A 11 -27.69 54.13 -17.43
CA LYS A 11 -27.89 53.21 -18.54
C LYS A 11 -28.01 54.08 -19.79
N GLY A 12 -27.36 53.69 -20.89
CA GLY A 12 -27.42 54.40 -22.16
C GLY A 12 -27.80 53.44 -23.28
N ASP A 13 -29.06 53.52 -23.73
CA ASP A 13 -29.51 52.86 -24.95
C ASP A 13 -29.18 53.76 -26.16
N HIS A 14 -28.82 53.17 -27.29
CA HIS A 14 -28.84 53.83 -28.59
C HIS A 14 -29.57 52.95 -29.61
N HIS A 15 -30.27 53.60 -30.53
CA HIS A 15 -31.34 53.01 -31.32
C HIS A 15 -30.93 52.68 -32.77
N ALA A 16 -31.76 51.88 -33.43
CA ALA A 16 -31.70 51.45 -34.84
C ALA A 16 -31.77 52.66 -35.83
N GLU A 17 -31.60 52.53 -37.15
CA GLU A 17 -32.14 51.49 -38.04
C GLU A 17 -31.12 50.73 -38.94
N LYS A 18 -31.55 50.21 -40.11
CA LYS A 18 -31.15 48.90 -40.67
C LYS A 18 -31.33 48.76 -42.19
N GLU A 19 -30.65 47.78 -42.80
CA GLU A 19 -30.98 47.23 -44.13
C GLU A 19 -30.95 45.68 -44.18
N LEU A 20 -31.58 45.12 -45.21
CA LEU A 20 -31.63 43.69 -45.59
C LEU A 20 -30.40 43.34 -46.47
N GLN A 21 -30.03 42.11 -46.88
CA GLN A 21 -30.58 40.74 -46.88
C GLN A 21 -29.38 39.75 -47.09
N THR A 22 -29.39 38.42 -47.03
CA THR A 22 -30.37 37.32 -46.82
C THR A 22 -29.66 36.12 -46.16
N GLY A 23 -30.38 35.16 -45.58
CA GLY A 23 -29.87 33.78 -45.36
C GLY A 23 -30.04 33.23 -43.94
N GLN A 24 -30.74 32.10 -43.80
CA GLN A 24 -30.90 31.37 -42.55
C GLN A 24 -29.97 30.15 -42.52
N GLU A 25 -29.22 29.96 -41.43
CA GLU A 25 -29.03 28.63 -40.79
C GLU A 25 -28.67 28.84 -39.31
N ALA A 26 -29.40 28.16 -38.41
CA ALA A 26 -29.31 28.38 -36.96
C ALA A 26 -28.25 27.51 -36.28
N GLY A 27 -26.98 27.75 -36.59
CA GLY A 27 -25.85 27.08 -35.93
C GLY A 27 -25.67 27.51 -34.47
N GLU A 28 -26.35 26.86 -33.52
CA GLU A 28 -26.27 27.18 -32.09
C GLU A 28 -24.83 27.01 -31.55
N LYS A 29 -24.15 28.14 -31.32
CA LYS A 29 -22.77 28.15 -30.80
C LYS A 29 -22.74 27.86 -29.30
N VAL A 30 -22.96 26.60 -28.94
CA VAL A 30 -22.82 26.06 -27.58
C VAL A 30 -21.47 26.49 -27.01
N LYS A 31 -21.49 27.39 -26.02
CA LYS A 31 -20.29 27.92 -25.36
C LYS A 31 -19.64 26.83 -24.52
N ARG A 32 -18.79 26.01 -25.13
CA ARG A 32 -18.02 24.93 -24.48
C ARG A 32 -17.22 25.52 -23.32
N LYS A 33 -17.71 25.34 -22.08
CA LYS A 33 -16.99 25.71 -20.86
C LYS A 33 -15.62 25.02 -20.91
N ARG A 34 -14.54 25.78 -20.68
CA ARG A 34 -13.16 25.27 -20.64
C ARG A 34 -12.94 24.42 -19.39
N GLY A 35 -13.51 23.22 -19.37
CA GLY A 35 -13.16 22.17 -18.41
C GLY A 35 -11.84 21.51 -18.77
N ARG A 36 -11.20 20.89 -17.78
CA ARG A 36 -10.13 19.90 -17.99
C ARG A 36 -10.64 18.85 -19.01
N PRO A 37 -9.83 18.39 -19.98
CA PRO A 37 -10.26 17.32 -20.88
C PRO A 37 -10.71 16.11 -20.06
N PRO A 38 -11.76 15.37 -20.50
CA PRO A 38 -12.22 14.18 -19.80
C PRO A 38 -11.04 13.25 -19.51
N ALA A 39 -10.85 12.86 -18.25
CA ALA A 39 -9.72 12.04 -17.86
C ALA A 39 -9.82 10.70 -18.58
N GLU A 40 -8.94 10.49 -19.57
CA GLU A 40 -9.03 9.37 -20.48
C GLU A 40 -8.96 8.04 -19.70
N LYS A 41 -10.08 7.32 -19.75
CA LYS A 41 -10.20 6.02 -19.10
C LYS A 41 -9.41 5.04 -19.95
N LEU A 42 -8.21 4.69 -19.47
CA LEU A 42 -7.37 3.67 -20.10
C LEU A 42 -8.22 2.42 -20.39
N PRO A 43 -8.00 1.73 -21.53
CA PRO A 43 -8.75 0.53 -21.88
C PRO A 43 -8.64 -0.51 -20.76
N PRO A 44 -9.68 -1.33 -20.52
CA PRO A 44 -9.66 -2.32 -19.45
C PRO A 44 -8.47 -3.28 -19.61
N ASN A 45 -7.93 -3.74 -18.48
CA ASN A 45 -6.93 -4.81 -18.49
C ASN A 45 -7.57 -6.14 -18.90
N PRO A 46 -6.80 -7.11 -19.41
CA PRO A 46 -7.25 -8.50 -19.52
C PRO A 46 -7.85 -9.00 -18.19
N PRO A 47 -8.91 -9.83 -18.23
CA PRO A 47 -9.53 -10.36 -17.01
C PRO A 47 -8.55 -11.10 -16.11
N GLU A 48 -7.62 -11.86 -16.69
CA GLU A 48 -6.60 -12.63 -15.94
C GLU A 48 -5.64 -11.72 -15.17
N LEU A 49 -5.00 -10.74 -15.83
CA LEU A 49 -4.18 -9.73 -15.14
C LEU A 49 -4.97 -9.00 -14.04
N THR A 50 -6.24 -8.69 -14.31
CA THR A 50 -7.10 -8.03 -13.31
C THR A 50 -7.38 -8.95 -12.12
N ARG A 51 -7.59 -10.25 -12.34
CA ARG A 51 -7.73 -11.27 -11.29
C ARG A 51 -6.46 -11.37 -10.46
N GLN A 52 -5.31 -11.65 -11.09
CA GLN A 52 -4.01 -11.78 -10.45
C GLN A 52 -3.66 -10.55 -9.58
N LEU A 53 -3.88 -9.33 -10.09
CA LEU A 53 -3.64 -8.08 -9.34
C LEU A 53 -4.52 -7.96 -8.09
N ASN A 54 -5.81 -8.33 -8.15
CA ASN A 54 -6.67 -8.33 -6.96
C ASN A 54 -6.27 -9.44 -5.98
N THR A 55 -6.00 -10.66 -6.47
CA THR A 55 -5.55 -11.78 -5.63
C THR A 55 -4.28 -11.44 -4.85
N LEU A 56 -3.28 -10.81 -5.47
CA LEU A 56 -2.07 -10.36 -4.76
C LEU A 56 -2.37 -9.33 -3.67
N VAL A 57 -3.19 -8.31 -3.99
CA VAL A 57 -3.57 -7.26 -3.04
C VAL A 57 -4.36 -7.84 -1.86
N ASP A 58 -5.28 -8.76 -2.12
CA ASP A 58 -6.12 -9.37 -1.08
C ASP A 58 -5.38 -10.44 -0.27
N MET A 59 -4.40 -11.15 -0.84
CA MET A 59 -3.49 -12.02 -0.06
C MET A 59 -2.65 -11.21 0.93
N VAL A 60 -2.12 -10.05 0.53
CA VAL A 60 -1.34 -9.17 1.41
C VAL A 60 -2.22 -8.50 2.46
N ILE A 61 -3.41 -7.99 2.08
CA ILE A 61 -4.32 -7.31 3.01
C ILE A 61 -4.88 -8.28 4.04
N ASN A 62 -5.29 -9.48 3.63
CA ASN A 62 -5.90 -10.45 4.55
C ASN A 62 -4.85 -11.29 5.32
N TYR A 63 -3.55 -11.04 5.12
CA TYR A 63 -2.51 -11.72 5.87
C TYR A 63 -2.58 -11.39 7.37
N LYS A 64 -2.56 -12.45 8.17
CA LYS A 64 -2.54 -12.40 9.63
C LYS A 64 -1.30 -13.08 10.15
N ASP A 65 -0.60 -12.38 11.03
CA ASP A 65 0.47 -12.95 11.84
C ASP A 65 -0.14 -13.77 12.98
N GLY A 66 0.18 -15.07 12.99
CA GLY A 66 -0.30 -16.05 13.97
C GLY A 66 0.60 -16.19 15.22
N LEU A 67 1.65 -15.37 15.37
CA LEU A 67 2.56 -15.45 16.51
C LEU A 67 1.95 -14.90 17.82
N ASN A 68 0.85 -14.14 17.76
CA ASN A 68 0.12 -13.72 18.96
C ASN A 68 -0.80 -14.84 19.47
N ILE A 69 -0.33 -15.58 20.48
CA ILE A 69 -1.03 -16.70 21.15
C ILE A 69 -2.39 -16.34 21.79
N TYR A 70 -2.73 -15.06 21.95
CA TYR A 70 -3.95 -14.60 22.62
C TYR A 70 -4.99 -13.94 21.69
N GLU A 71 -4.69 -13.79 20.39
CA GLU A 71 -5.59 -13.19 19.41
C GLU A 71 -5.78 -14.07 18.18
N LEU A 72 -6.87 -13.88 17.45
CA LEU A 72 -7.22 -14.68 16.25
C LEU A 72 -6.39 -14.27 15.00
N GLY A 73 -5.09 -14.11 15.17
CA GLY A 73 -4.12 -13.62 14.19
C GLY A 73 -4.21 -12.11 13.93
N ARG A 74 -3.11 -11.38 14.16
CA ARG A 74 -3.04 -9.92 13.99
C ARG A 74 -2.94 -9.58 12.51
N GLN A 75 -3.89 -8.80 11.98
CA GLN A 75 -3.88 -8.39 10.57
C GLN A 75 -2.81 -7.33 10.32
N ILE A 76 -1.74 -7.70 9.61
CA ILE A 76 -0.54 -6.87 9.42
C ILE A 76 -0.85 -5.59 8.62
N SER A 77 -1.72 -5.67 7.61
CA SER A 77 -2.02 -4.53 6.76
C SER A 77 -2.81 -3.39 7.45
N LYS A 78 -3.23 -3.55 8.72
CA LYS A 78 -4.19 -2.66 9.38
C LYS A 78 -3.73 -1.19 9.38
N GLY A 79 -2.47 -0.93 9.69
CA GLY A 79 -1.87 0.43 9.67
C GLY A 79 -1.67 1.03 8.27
N PHE A 80 -1.88 0.25 7.22
CA PHE A 80 -1.57 0.58 5.82
C PHE A 80 -2.82 0.70 4.94
N VAL A 81 -4.03 0.48 5.50
CA VAL A 81 -5.29 0.53 4.75
C VAL A 81 -5.60 1.96 4.27
N GLN A 82 -5.35 2.94 5.14
CA GLN A 82 -5.59 4.36 4.91
C GLN A 82 -4.51 5.17 5.62
N LEU A 83 -3.86 6.09 4.92
CA LEU A 83 -2.98 7.09 5.55
C LEU A 83 -3.78 8.03 6.47
N PRO A 84 -3.20 8.51 7.60
CA PRO A 84 -3.72 9.67 8.33
C PRO A 84 -3.90 10.88 7.41
N SER A 85 -4.85 11.77 7.69
CA SER A 85 -5.02 12.97 6.87
C SER A 85 -3.93 14.02 7.12
N LYS A 86 -3.77 14.93 6.16
CA LYS A 86 -2.89 16.12 6.27
C LYS A 86 -3.18 17.05 7.47
N LYS A 87 -4.30 16.87 8.17
CA LYS A 87 -4.64 17.62 9.39
C LYS A 87 -4.25 16.88 10.68
N GLU A 88 -4.13 15.57 10.62
CA GLU A 88 -3.81 14.72 11.78
C GLU A 88 -2.30 14.52 11.92
N VAL A 89 -1.58 14.38 10.79
CA VAL A 89 -0.12 14.24 10.74
C VAL A 89 0.45 15.03 9.54
N PRO A 90 0.58 16.37 9.63
CA PRO A 90 1.10 17.18 8.54
C PRO A 90 2.55 16.84 8.17
N GLU A 91 3.40 16.49 9.15
CA GLU A 91 4.84 16.21 9.01
C GLU A 91 5.08 15.01 8.07
N TYR A 92 4.20 14.01 8.12
CA TYR A 92 4.21 12.86 7.20
C TYR A 92 4.18 13.32 5.74
N TYR A 93 3.40 14.37 5.44
CA TYR A 93 3.23 14.88 4.08
C TYR A 93 4.28 15.92 3.67
N GLU A 94 5.15 16.34 4.58
CA GLU A 94 6.34 17.13 4.28
C GLU A 94 7.52 16.22 3.95
N LEU A 95 7.69 15.12 4.72
CA LEU A 95 8.73 14.12 4.48
C LEU A 95 8.41 13.19 3.30
N ILE A 96 7.21 12.61 3.26
CA ILE A 96 6.84 11.56 2.30
C ILE A 96 6.31 12.16 1.00
N ARG A 97 7.21 12.31 0.02
CA ARG A 97 6.94 12.94 -1.28
C ARG A 97 5.93 12.20 -2.19
N LYS A 98 5.70 10.91 -1.97
CA LYS A 98 4.75 10.10 -2.75
C LYS A 98 3.88 9.20 -1.84
N PRO A 99 2.91 9.78 -1.11
CA PRO A 99 2.02 9.03 -0.24
C PRO A 99 1.17 8.00 -1.00
N VAL A 100 1.02 6.80 -0.43
CA VAL A 100 0.19 5.70 -0.96
C VAL A 100 -0.32 4.84 0.21
N ASP A 101 -1.49 4.23 0.06
CA ASP A 101 -2.10 3.25 0.97
C ASP A 101 -2.81 2.14 0.18
N PHE A 102 -3.23 1.06 0.85
CA PHE A 102 -3.94 -0.05 0.19
C PHE A 102 -5.29 0.38 -0.41
N ARG A 103 -5.96 1.41 0.12
CA ARG A 103 -7.15 2.00 -0.54
C ARG A 103 -6.79 2.58 -1.91
N ARG A 104 -5.71 3.35 -2.01
CA ARG A 104 -5.21 3.92 -3.26
C ARG A 104 -4.71 2.84 -4.23
N ILE A 105 -4.10 1.77 -3.72
CA ILE A 105 -3.68 0.61 -4.52
C ILE A 105 -4.90 -0.14 -5.09
N ARG A 106 -5.90 -0.50 -4.27
CA ARG A 106 -7.16 -1.11 -4.75
C ARG A 106 -7.87 -0.21 -5.77
N GLU A 107 -7.89 1.10 -5.56
CA GLU A 107 -8.43 2.07 -6.53
C GLU A 107 -7.64 2.07 -7.86
N ARG A 108 -6.30 1.97 -7.80
CA ARG A 108 -5.44 1.84 -8.98
C ARG A 108 -5.65 0.51 -9.72
N VAL A 109 -5.86 -0.62 -9.03
CA VAL A 109 -6.25 -1.89 -9.67
C VAL A 109 -7.60 -1.74 -10.40
N ARG A 110 -8.64 -1.26 -9.70
CA ARG A 110 -10.00 -1.08 -10.26
C ARG A 110 -10.03 -0.11 -11.43
N ASN A 111 -9.21 0.94 -11.40
CA ASN A 111 -9.10 1.92 -12.48
C ASN A 111 -8.09 1.49 -13.58
N HIS A 112 -7.66 0.22 -13.58
CA HIS A 112 -6.70 -0.40 -14.50
C HIS A 112 -5.39 0.41 -14.67
N LYS A 113 -4.89 1.04 -13.60
CA LYS A 113 -3.70 1.91 -13.66
C LYS A 113 -2.38 1.14 -13.64
N TYR A 114 -2.39 -0.09 -13.14
CA TYR A 114 -1.30 -1.06 -13.32
C TYR A 114 -1.48 -1.78 -14.65
N ARG A 115 -0.38 -2.01 -15.39
CA ARG A 115 -0.38 -2.74 -16.68
C ARG A 115 0.41 -4.04 -16.61
N SER A 116 1.06 -4.28 -15.49
CA SER A 116 1.82 -5.48 -15.14
C SER A 116 1.75 -5.71 -13.61
N VAL A 117 2.09 -6.91 -13.15
CA VAL A 117 2.29 -7.18 -11.71
C VAL A 117 3.43 -6.32 -11.15
N GLN A 118 4.44 -6.04 -11.97
CA GLN A 118 5.57 -5.18 -11.67
C GLN A 118 5.16 -3.71 -11.39
N ASP A 119 4.02 -3.24 -11.90
CA ASP A 119 3.52 -1.88 -11.58
C ASP A 119 2.85 -1.81 -10.21
N LEU A 120 2.19 -2.90 -9.78
CA LEU A 120 1.69 -3.07 -8.42
C LEU A 120 2.86 -3.22 -7.43
N GLU A 121 3.85 -4.05 -7.78
CA GLU A 121 5.07 -4.28 -7.02
C GLU A 121 5.82 -2.97 -6.68
N LYS A 122 5.94 -2.03 -7.64
CA LYS A 122 6.50 -0.68 -7.41
C LYS A 122 5.75 0.11 -6.33
N ASP A 123 4.42 0.03 -6.31
CA ASP A 123 3.58 0.73 -5.31
C ASP A 123 3.59 0.04 -3.94
N ILE A 124 3.70 -1.30 -3.89
CA ILE A 124 3.88 -2.07 -2.64
C ILE A 124 5.24 -1.76 -2.02
N ILE A 125 6.32 -1.75 -2.82
CA ILE A 125 7.66 -1.36 -2.35
C ILE A 125 7.67 0.10 -1.90
N LEU A 126 6.98 1.01 -2.61
CA LEU A 126 6.83 2.41 -2.19
C LEU A 126 6.05 2.55 -0.88
N LEU A 127 4.99 1.77 -0.68
CA LEU A 127 4.22 1.73 0.57
C LEU A 127 5.11 1.35 1.76
N CYS A 128 5.90 0.28 1.62
CA CYS A 128 6.83 -0.16 2.66
C CYS A 128 7.96 0.85 2.89
N HIS A 129 8.59 1.35 1.82
CA HIS A 129 9.64 2.37 1.91
C HIS A 129 9.15 3.64 2.61
N ASN A 130 7.93 4.12 2.29
CA ASN A 130 7.34 5.29 2.96
C ASN A 130 7.14 5.04 4.46
N ALA A 131 6.70 3.84 4.86
CA ALA A 131 6.59 3.47 6.26
C ALA A 131 7.96 3.44 6.96
N GLN A 132 8.97 2.84 6.32
CA GLN A 132 10.35 2.76 6.83
C GLN A 132 11.07 4.12 6.88
N THR A 133 10.65 5.08 6.04
CA THR A 133 11.20 6.45 6.03
C THR A 133 10.62 7.31 7.17
N PHE A 134 9.37 7.07 7.58
CA PHE A 134 8.68 7.88 8.59
C PHE A 134 8.71 7.28 10.00
N ASN A 135 8.69 5.96 10.12
CA ASN A 135 8.65 5.26 11.41
C ASN A 135 10.04 4.74 11.78
N LEU A 136 10.33 4.69 13.08
CA LEU A 136 11.62 4.19 13.59
C LEU A 136 11.74 2.67 13.39
N GLU A 137 12.96 2.19 13.16
CA GLU A 137 13.30 0.76 13.14
C GLU A 137 12.92 0.08 14.47
N GLY A 138 12.43 -1.17 14.42
CA GLY A 138 11.88 -1.87 15.58
C GLY A 138 10.47 -1.41 16.01
N SER A 139 9.92 -0.34 15.43
CA SER A 139 8.50 0.02 15.65
C SER A 139 7.57 -0.92 14.88
N GLN A 140 6.38 -1.18 15.41
CA GLN A 140 5.46 -2.15 14.81
C GLN A 140 5.12 -1.86 13.33
N ILE A 141 4.99 -0.58 12.95
CA ILE A 141 4.72 -0.19 11.55
C ILE A 141 5.94 -0.38 10.65
N TYR A 142 7.16 -0.27 11.18
CA TYR A 142 8.38 -0.60 10.45
C TYR A 142 8.47 -2.11 10.21
N GLU A 143 8.31 -2.93 11.24
CA GLU A 143 8.34 -4.40 11.11
C GLU A 143 7.20 -4.94 10.23
N ASP A 144 5.97 -4.44 10.41
CA ASP A 144 4.81 -4.81 9.59
C ASP A 144 5.06 -4.53 8.10
N SER A 145 5.84 -3.50 7.75
CA SER A 145 6.20 -3.19 6.36
C SER A 145 7.15 -4.23 5.75
N ILE A 146 8.06 -4.81 6.54
CA ILE A 146 8.98 -5.87 6.10
C ILE A 146 8.17 -7.16 5.86
N VAL A 147 7.23 -7.47 6.76
CA VAL A 147 6.31 -8.61 6.60
C VAL A 147 5.43 -8.44 5.35
N ILE A 148 4.85 -7.25 5.12
CA ILE A 148 4.06 -6.95 3.91
C ILE A 148 4.86 -7.22 2.62
N LYS A 149 6.12 -6.77 2.56
CA LYS A 149 7.00 -7.01 1.41
C LYS A 149 7.25 -8.50 1.19
N SER A 150 7.61 -9.23 2.26
CA SER A 150 7.87 -10.68 2.22
C SER A 150 6.63 -11.50 1.79
N VAL A 151 5.45 -11.13 2.29
CA VAL A 151 4.17 -11.75 1.93
C VAL A 151 3.82 -11.49 0.46
N PHE A 152 4.03 -10.26 -0.02
CA PHE A 152 3.81 -9.93 -1.44
C PHE A 152 4.77 -10.72 -2.35
N GLU A 153 6.07 -10.77 -2.03
CA GLU A 153 7.07 -11.50 -2.81
C GLU A 153 6.76 -13.00 -2.86
N SER A 154 6.35 -13.58 -1.72
CA SER A 154 5.91 -14.98 -1.63
C SER A 154 4.63 -15.26 -2.42
N ALA A 155 3.63 -14.37 -2.35
CA ALA A 155 2.38 -14.49 -3.10
C ALA A 155 2.61 -14.39 -4.62
N ARG A 156 3.49 -13.47 -5.03
CA ARG A 156 3.89 -13.25 -6.42
C ARG A 156 4.62 -14.45 -7.01
N GLN A 157 5.52 -15.09 -6.25
CA GLN A 157 6.20 -16.31 -6.69
C GLN A 157 5.21 -17.45 -6.94
N ARG A 158 4.27 -17.69 -6.01
CA ARG A 158 3.26 -18.75 -6.16
C ARG A 158 2.43 -18.61 -7.43
N ILE A 159 1.88 -17.42 -7.71
CA ILE A 159 1.02 -17.20 -8.88
C ILE A 159 1.78 -17.41 -10.20
N VAL A 160 3.09 -17.11 -10.25
CA VAL A 160 3.91 -17.40 -11.45
C VAL A 160 4.02 -18.91 -11.68
N THR A 161 4.34 -19.68 -10.64
CA THR A 161 4.45 -21.14 -10.74
C THR A 161 3.11 -21.82 -11.09
N ASP A 162 1.98 -21.31 -10.57
CA ASP A 162 0.65 -21.85 -10.85
C ASP A 162 0.23 -21.66 -12.33
N GLU A 163 0.58 -20.53 -12.96
CA GLU A 163 0.31 -20.31 -14.39
C GLU A 163 1.25 -21.16 -15.30
N GLU A 164 2.51 -21.37 -14.90
CA GLU A 164 3.44 -22.26 -15.63
C GLU A 164 2.94 -23.71 -15.69
N GLN A 165 2.42 -24.24 -14.57
CA GLN A 165 1.83 -25.59 -14.52
C GLN A 165 0.52 -25.69 -15.31
N LYS A 166 -0.29 -24.63 -15.33
CA LYS A 166 -1.52 -24.56 -16.14
C LYS A 166 -1.22 -24.52 -17.64
N GLY A 167 -0.05 -24.05 -18.05
CA GLY A 167 0.41 -24.09 -19.45
C GLY A 167 0.74 -25.50 -19.96
N THR A 168 1.31 -26.37 -19.12
CA THR A 168 1.77 -27.71 -19.56
C THR A 168 0.62 -28.70 -19.79
N VAL A 169 -0.44 -28.63 -18.99
CA VAL A 169 -1.61 -29.53 -19.12
C VAL A 169 -2.47 -29.27 -20.37
N ALA A 170 -2.33 -28.10 -21.00
CA ALA A 170 -3.04 -27.79 -22.25
C ALA A 170 -2.40 -28.46 -23.49
N ALA A 171 -1.15 -28.90 -23.41
CA ALA A 171 -0.40 -29.50 -24.52
C ALA A 171 -0.51 -31.04 -24.60
N SER A 172 -1.09 -31.70 -23.58
CA SER A 172 -1.10 -33.17 -23.44
C SER A 172 -2.40 -33.86 -23.87
N HIS A 173 -3.32 -33.15 -24.55
CA HIS A 173 -4.55 -33.73 -25.10
C HIS A 173 -4.67 -33.52 -26.61
N SER A 174 -3.79 -34.19 -27.35
CA SER A 174 -4.00 -34.50 -28.76
C SER A 174 -3.45 -35.89 -29.07
N ASP A 175 -4.33 -36.73 -29.58
CA ASP A 175 -4.08 -37.95 -30.36
C ASP A 175 -3.11 -39.02 -29.80
N ASN A 176 -3.67 -40.13 -29.32
CA ASN A 176 -3.76 -41.33 -30.18
C ASN A 176 -4.82 -42.31 -29.64
N GLY A 177 -5.59 -42.93 -30.54
CA GLY A 177 -6.53 -44.00 -30.22
C GLY A 177 -6.01 -45.37 -30.68
N GLY A 178 -5.90 -46.33 -29.76
CA GLY A 178 -5.52 -47.71 -30.11
C GLY A 178 -5.45 -48.59 -28.86
N GLY A 179 -6.31 -49.60 -28.79
CA GLY A 179 -6.31 -50.58 -27.70
C GLY A 179 -5.66 -51.89 -28.10
N ALA A 180 -5.03 -52.55 -27.14
CA ALA A 180 -4.76 -53.98 -27.12
C ALA A 180 -4.62 -54.42 -25.65
N GLU A 181 -5.24 -55.55 -25.30
CA GLU A 181 -4.94 -56.23 -24.02
C GLU A 181 -3.61 -57.00 -24.08
N ASP A 182 -2.89 -57.07 -22.96
CA ASP A 182 -2.28 -58.33 -22.50
C ASP A 182 -2.00 -58.30 -20.98
N GLN A 183 -1.60 -59.43 -20.42
CA GLN A 183 -1.58 -59.71 -18.98
C GLN A 183 -0.17 -59.75 -18.36
N PHE A 184 -0.19 -59.98 -17.04
CA PHE A 184 0.87 -60.53 -16.19
C PHE A 184 1.68 -59.55 -15.31
N VAL A 185 2.33 -60.12 -14.28
CA VAL A 185 2.48 -59.51 -12.95
C VAL A 185 3.97 -59.47 -12.49
N PRO A 186 4.32 -59.14 -11.23
CA PRO A 186 5.12 -57.96 -10.90
C PRO A 186 6.62 -58.24 -10.68
N GLN A 187 7.42 -57.16 -10.55
CA GLN A 187 8.70 -57.23 -9.83
C GLN A 187 8.86 -56.06 -8.85
N ALA A 188 9.49 -56.34 -7.71
CA ALA A 188 9.53 -55.45 -6.56
C ALA A 188 10.79 -54.57 -6.48
N GLY A 189 10.64 -53.44 -5.79
CA GLY A 189 11.67 -52.89 -4.88
C GLY A 189 12.84 -52.13 -5.50
N LYS A 190 12.77 -50.79 -5.39
CA LYS A 190 13.93 -49.93 -5.08
C LYS A 190 13.47 -48.67 -4.35
N SER A 191 13.92 -48.52 -3.11
CA SER A 191 13.58 -47.39 -2.23
C SER A 191 14.36 -46.13 -2.64
N PHE A 192 13.67 -45.02 -2.87
CA PHE A 192 14.30 -43.72 -3.10
C PHE A 192 14.53 -42.99 -1.76
N ASN A 193 15.80 -42.76 -1.42
CA ASN A 193 16.20 -42.06 -0.19
C ASN A 193 16.14 -40.54 -0.39
N LEU A 194 15.39 -39.83 0.48
CA LEU A 194 15.40 -38.36 0.51
C LEU A 194 16.64 -37.85 1.26
N ASN A 195 17.58 -37.24 0.53
CA ASN A 195 18.76 -36.59 1.11
C ASN A 195 18.44 -35.18 1.63
N VAL A 196 17.95 -35.08 2.87
CA VAL A 196 17.72 -33.78 3.56
C VAL A 196 19.06 -33.15 3.95
N ARG A 197 19.55 -32.19 3.16
CA ARG A 197 20.78 -31.43 3.44
C ARG A 197 20.56 -30.36 4.53
N ARG A 198 20.71 -30.75 5.78
CA ARG A 198 20.67 -29.86 6.96
C ARG A 198 21.97 -29.05 7.08
N LEU A 199 22.00 -27.82 6.54
CA LEU A 199 23.09 -26.89 6.80
C LEU A 199 23.05 -26.39 8.26
N LYS A 200 24.23 -26.33 8.89
CA LYS A 200 24.45 -25.73 10.21
C LYS A 200 25.44 -24.57 10.05
N GLN A 201 25.00 -23.37 10.37
CA GLN A 201 25.82 -22.20 10.70
C GLN A 201 25.11 -21.49 11.88
N GLY A 202 25.78 -20.89 12.85
CA GLY A 202 27.22 -20.82 13.07
C GLY A 202 27.57 -19.57 13.87
N ASN A 203 27.63 -19.67 15.21
CA ASN A 203 27.86 -18.50 16.07
C ASN A 203 29.14 -17.75 15.71
N LYS A 204 29.02 -16.43 15.58
CA LYS A 204 30.08 -15.48 15.89
C LYS A 204 29.50 -14.31 16.67
N GLU A 205 30.17 -13.96 17.75
CA GLU A 205 29.98 -12.68 18.43
C GLU A 205 30.67 -11.58 17.61
N GLU A 206 30.13 -10.37 17.64
CA GLU A 206 30.96 -9.16 17.48
C GLU A 206 30.42 -8.04 18.39
N ARG A 207 31.31 -7.12 18.79
CA ARG A 207 31.15 -6.32 20.00
C ARG A 207 31.52 -4.85 19.75
N SER A 208 30.70 -3.94 20.30
CA SER A 208 30.99 -2.52 20.53
C SER A 208 30.96 -1.55 19.33
N ARG A 209 30.12 -0.50 19.44
CA ARG A 209 30.62 0.84 19.84
C ARG A 209 29.50 1.79 20.30
N ASN A 210 29.90 2.77 21.12
CA ASN A 210 29.03 3.80 21.71
C ASN A 210 28.73 4.95 20.75
N THR A 211 27.54 5.56 20.88
CA THR A 211 27.34 7.02 20.61
C THR A 211 26.38 7.68 21.61
N MET A 212 26.99 8.32 22.61
CA MET A 212 26.59 9.60 23.25
C MET A 212 25.10 10.01 23.36
N VAL A 213 24.58 9.91 24.60
CA VAL A 213 23.75 10.90 25.33
C VAL A 213 22.75 11.78 24.55
N LYS A 214 21.45 11.57 24.82
CA LYS A 214 20.50 12.66 25.16
C LYS A 214 19.28 12.14 25.93
N ARG A 215 19.19 12.45 27.22
CA ARG A 215 17.96 12.46 28.01
C ARG A 215 17.90 13.79 28.76
N LEU A 216 16.74 14.43 28.74
CA LEU A 216 16.43 15.68 29.44
C LEU A 216 15.11 15.48 30.18
N HIS A 217 15.05 15.97 31.42
CA HIS A 217 13.89 16.26 32.27
C HIS A 217 12.63 15.38 32.18
N SER A 218 12.31 14.75 33.31
CA SER A 218 11.00 14.98 33.96
C SER A 218 11.11 14.63 35.45
N ASP A 219 11.55 15.63 36.21
CA ASP A 219 11.06 16.03 37.53
C ASP A 219 10.05 15.07 38.20
N LEU A 220 10.39 14.60 39.40
CA LEU A 220 9.47 13.99 40.35
C LEU A 220 9.82 14.50 41.76
N ASP A 221 9.05 15.47 42.24
CA ASP A 221 9.12 15.95 43.62
C ASP A 221 8.67 14.85 44.59
N SER A 222 9.39 14.70 45.70
CA SER A 222 8.95 13.99 46.92
C SER A 222 9.90 14.36 48.06
N ASP A 223 9.79 15.59 48.54
CA ASP A 223 10.36 15.99 49.83
C ASP A 223 9.56 15.32 50.96
N GLU A 224 10.21 14.47 51.76
CA GLU A 224 9.96 14.34 53.20
C GLU A 224 11.31 14.13 53.89
N ASP A 225 11.53 14.83 55.01
CA ASP A 225 12.87 15.08 55.56
C ASP A 225 13.50 13.88 56.30
N LEU A 226 14.84 13.87 56.33
CA LEU A 226 15.62 13.00 57.20
C LEU A 226 15.79 13.65 58.58
N GLU A 227 15.41 12.95 59.64
CA GLU A 227 15.65 13.39 61.02
C GLU A 227 17.16 13.42 61.32
N ASP A 228 17.71 14.62 61.55
CA ASP A 228 19.05 14.82 62.12
C ASP A 228 19.01 14.84 63.67
N ASN A 229 20.18 14.69 64.28
CA ASN A 229 20.33 14.05 65.59
C ASN A 229 20.99 14.97 66.65
N THR A 230 21.05 14.51 67.89
CA THR A 230 21.91 15.00 69.01
C THR A 230 21.51 16.27 69.80
N THR A 231 20.81 16.03 70.93
CA THR A 231 21.20 16.41 72.32
C THR A 231 21.84 17.78 72.65
N LYS A 232 21.15 18.56 73.50
CA LYS A 232 21.61 19.24 74.75
C LYS A 232 20.36 19.78 75.47
N ASP A 233 20.11 19.69 76.79
CA ASP A 233 20.91 19.67 78.04
C ASP A 233 21.07 21.05 78.72
N GLU A 234 21.02 21.04 80.06
CA GLU A 234 20.96 22.13 81.05
C GLU A 234 19.74 23.10 81.03
N GLY A 235 19.12 23.32 82.19
CA GLY A 235 17.96 24.22 82.39
C GLY A 235 17.20 23.99 83.69
#